data_AF-A0A1H4AXN0-F1
#
_entry.id   AF-A0A1H4AXN0-F1
#
_cell.length_a   1.000
_cell.length_b   1.000
_cell.length_c   1.000
_cell.angle_alpha   90.00
_cell.angle_beta   90.00
_cell.angle_gamma   90.00
#
_symmetry.space_group_name_H-M   'P 1'
#
loop_
_entity.id
_entity.type
_entity.pdbx_description
1 polymer ?
#
loop_
_entity_poly.entity_id
_entity_poly.type
_entity_poly.pdbx_seq_one_letter_code
_entity_poly.pdbx_strand_id
1 'polypeptide(L)'
;MIEIQNNEEYFVQLWRKLERTRCLLGGQYKRFCIRNVLKSWFPAEANDNFIWEVCHLCEQEGWNELPLPSLCPRKHRELLRAIVAVRAGISFWKINLKALDAAYSIAFPNSTPINVNKKKK
;
A
#
# COMPACT_ATOMS: atom_id res chain seq x y z
N MET A 1 -18.06 3.74 -5.97
CA MET A 1 -17.01 4.36 -5.13
C MET A 1 -16.63 3.31 -4.10
N ILE A 2 -15.39 2.82 -4.07
CA ILE A 2 -15.00 1.79 -3.09
C ILE A 2 -14.81 2.52 -1.75
N GLU A 3 -15.68 2.25 -0.78
CA GLU A 3 -15.54 2.77 0.58
C GLU A 3 -14.30 2.13 1.23
N ILE A 4 -13.33 2.96 1.58
CA ILE A 4 -12.09 2.51 2.22
C ILE A 4 -12.38 2.31 3.70
N GLN A 5 -12.33 1.06 4.17
CA GLN A 5 -12.59 0.74 5.57
C GLN A 5 -11.29 0.44 6.33
N ASN A 6 -11.22 0.87 7.60
CA ASN A 6 -10.08 0.64 8.50
C ASN A 6 -10.17 -0.74 9.18
N ASN A 7 -10.35 -1.81 8.41
CA ASN A 7 -10.49 -3.18 8.89
C ASN A 7 -9.59 -4.17 8.14
N GLU A 8 -9.40 -5.36 8.72
CA GLU A 8 -8.49 -6.37 8.19
C GLU A 8 -8.88 -6.86 6.79
N GLU A 9 -10.17 -7.11 6.56
CA GLU A 9 -10.67 -7.59 5.26
C GLU A 9 -10.32 -6.63 4.12
N TYR A 10 -10.51 -5.33 4.33
CA TYR A 10 -10.17 -4.31 3.36
C TYR A 10 -8.66 -4.23 3.14
N PHE A 11 -7.87 -4.35 4.21
CA PHE A 11 -6.41 -4.39 4.09
C PHE A 11 -5.91 -5.60 3.30
N VAL A 12 -6.53 -6.78 3.43
CA VAL A 12 -6.18 -7.97 2.63
C VAL A 12 -6.42 -7.69 1.15
N GLN A 13 -7.55 -7.06 0.83
CA GLN A 13 -7.88 -6.68 -0.55
C GLN A 13 -6.87 -5.67 -1.10
N LEU A 14 -6.46 -4.68 -0.31
CA LEU A 14 -5.46 -3.69 -0.70
C LEU A 14 -4.09 -4.32 -0.99
N TRP A 15 -3.62 -5.21 -0.11
CA TRP A 15 -2.37 -5.94 -0.32
C TRP A 15 -2.39 -6.76 -1.61
N ARG A 16 -3.48 -7.50 -1.85
CA ARG A 16 -3.65 -8.28 -3.09
C ARG A 16 -3.75 -7.39 -4.32
N LYS A 17 -4.47 -6.25 -4.21
CA LYS A 17 -4.59 -5.27 -5.28
C LYS A 17 -3.23 -4.68 -5.63
N LEU A 18 -2.36 -4.43 -4.65
CA LEU A 18 -1.01 -3.91 -4.86
C LEU A 18 -0.16 -4.87 -5.70
N GLU A 19 -0.18 -6.16 -5.36
CA GLU A 19 0.53 -7.17 -6.15
C GLU A 19 -0.02 -7.28 -7.58
N ARG A 20 -1.34 -7.28 -7.75
CA ARG A 20 -1.97 -7.28 -9.08
C ARG A 20 -1.57 -6.04 -9.89
N THR A 21 -1.47 -4.89 -9.23
CA THR A 21 -1.08 -3.62 -9.87
C THR A 21 0.37 -3.65 -10.31
N ARG A 22 1.26 -4.26 -9.53
CA ARG A 22 2.65 -4.52 -9.93
C ARG A 22 2.70 -5.34 -11.22
N CYS A 23 1.97 -6.46 -11.29
CA CYS A 23 1.89 -7.29 -12.48
C CYS A 23 1.31 -6.53 -13.68
N LEU A 24 0.24 -5.77 -13.47
CA LEU A 24 -0.40 -4.97 -14.50
C LEU A 24 0.56 -3.92 -15.09
N LEU A 25 1.25 -3.17 -14.22
CA LEU A 25 2.20 -2.15 -14.66
C LEU A 25 3.40 -2.77 -15.38
N GLY A 26 3.89 -3.91 -14.90
CA GLY A 26 4.91 -4.70 -15.60
C GLY A 26 4.48 -5.12 -17.00
N GLY A 27 3.24 -5.60 -17.16
CA GLY A 27 2.68 -5.94 -18.47
C GLY A 27 2.45 -4.73 -19.39
N GLN A 28 2.34 -3.52 -18.83
CA GLN A 28 2.24 -2.26 -19.57
C GLN A 28 3.59 -1.58 -19.79
N TYR A 29 4.71 -2.22 -19.44
CA TYR A 29 6.05 -1.62 -19.47
C TYR A 29 6.15 -0.30 -18.69
N LYS A 30 5.35 -0.17 -17.62
CA LYS A 30 5.34 0.98 -16.72
C LYS A 30 6.07 0.64 -15.43
N ARG A 31 6.81 1.61 -14.90
CA ARG A 31 7.46 1.49 -13.60
C ARG A 31 6.44 1.28 -12.48
N PHE A 32 6.70 0.35 -11.58
CA PHE A 32 5.92 0.16 -10.37
C PHE A 32 6.33 1.22 -9.33
N CYS A 33 5.76 2.42 -9.41
CA CYS A 33 5.99 3.53 -8.48
C CYS A 33 4.67 4.05 -7.89
N ILE A 34 4.75 4.80 -6.79
CA ILE A 34 3.56 5.35 -6.09
C ILE A 34 2.66 6.11 -7.05
N ARG A 35 3.22 6.98 -7.90
CA ARG A 35 2.46 7.76 -8.88
C ARG A 35 1.64 6.86 -9.81
N ASN A 36 2.22 5.80 -10.35
CA ASN A 36 1.53 4.89 -11.27
C ASN A 36 0.50 4.01 -10.53
N VAL A 37 0.79 3.62 -9.29
CA VAL A 37 -0.18 2.92 -8.43
C VAL A 37 -1.40 3.81 -8.17
N LEU A 38 -1.18 5.05 -7.74
CA LEU A 38 -2.27 6.00 -7.47
C LEU A 38 -3.07 6.32 -8.72
N LYS A 39 -2.42 6.57 -9.87
CA LYS A 39 -3.11 6.76 -11.16
C LYS A 39 -3.91 5.53 -11.59
N SER A 40 -3.42 4.33 -11.30
CA SER A 40 -4.15 3.09 -11.61
C SER A 40 -5.36 2.88 -10.68
N TRP A 41 -5.29 3.34 -9.43
CA TRP A 41 -6.33 3.08 -8.44
C TRP A 41 -7.38 4.18 -8.37
N PHE A 42 -6.98 5.41 -8.65
CA PHE A 42 -7.78 6.62 -8.51
C PHE A 42 -7.58 7.53 -9.74
N PRO A 43 -7.90 7.08 -10.96
CA PRO A 43 -7.58 7.82 -12.18
C PRO A 43 -8.17 9.23 -12.24
N ALA A 44 -9.34 9.46 -11.63
CA ALA A 44 -9.99 10.77 -11.56
C ALA A 44 -9.39 11.70 -10.50
N GLU A 45 -8.76 11.15 -9.45
CA GLU A 45 -8.31 11.89 -8.26
C GLU A 45 -6.78 11.98 -8.15
N ALA A 46 -6.03 11.25 -8.99
CA ALA A 46 -4.58 11.18 -8.99
C ALA A 46 -3.90 12.43 -9.60
N ASN A 47 -4.28 13.60 -9.10
CA ASN A 47 -3.62 14.87 -9.33
C ASN A 47 -2.32 14.98 -8.50
N ASP A 48 -1.50 15.98 -8.78
CA ASP A 48 -0.21 16.14 -8.10
C ASP A 48 -0.34 16.40 -6.60
N ASN A 49 -1.42 17.05 -6.14
CA ASN A 49 -1.65 17.30 -4.70
C ASN A 49 -1.93 15.99 -3.95
N PHE A 50 -2.82 15.14 -4.47
CA PHE A 50 -3.12 13.84 -3.87
C PHE A 50 -1.88 12.94 -3.87
N ILE A 51 -1.13 12.91 -4.97
CA ILE A 51 0.12 12.15 -5.05
C ILE A 51 1.13 12.68 -4.04
N TRP A 52 1.29 14.01 -3.95
CA TRP A 52 2.20 14.64 -2.99
C TRP A 52 1.82 14.31 -1.55
N GLU A 53 0.54 14.40 -1.19
CA GLU A 53 0.05 14.11 0.17
C GLU A 53 0.34 12.66 0.58
N VAL A 54 0.06 11.70 -0.31
CA VAL A 54 0.37 10.29 -0.05
C VAL A 54 1.89 10.09 0.08
N CYS A 55 2.69 10.68 -0.82
CA CYS A 55 4.16 10.58 -0.77
C CYS A 55 4.72 11.18 0.52
N HIS A 56 4.19 12.34 0.94
CA HIS A 56 4.60 13.04 2.15
C HIS A 56 4.30 12.19 3.40
N LEU A 57 3.09 11.62 3.50
CA LEU A 57 2.70 10.80 4.65
C LEU A 57 3.47 9.48 4.76
N CYS A 58 3.84 8.86 3.64
CA CYS A 58 4.59 7.61 3.66
C CYS A 58 6.11 7.81 3.55
N GLU A 59 6.60 9.05 3.58
CA GLU A 59 8.01 9.46 3.49
C GLU A 59 8.75 8.81 2.30
N GLN A 60 8.09 8.75 1.13
CA GLN A 60 8.63 8.10 -0.07
C GLN A 60 8.47 8.98 -1.30
N GLU A 61 9.43 8.90 -2.21
CA GLU A 61 9.37 9.60 -3.48
C GLU A 61 8.39 8.94 -4.47
N GLY A 62 7.57 9.76 -5.12
CA GLY A 62 6.50 9.27 -5.99
C GLY A 62 6.96 8.57 -7.28
N TRP A 63 8.20 8.83 -7.72
CA TRP A 63 8.77 8.37 -8.99
C TRP A 63 9.74 7.19 -8.86
N ASN A 64 10.16 6.88 -7.64
CA ASN A 64 11.07 5.77 -7.39
C ASN A 64 10.38 4.44 -7.58
N GLU A 65 11.13 3.49 -8.12
CA GLU A 65 10.64 2.14 -8.26
C GLU A 65 10.47 1.52 -6.87
N LEU A 66 9.26 1.06 -6.61
CA LEU A 66 8.94 0.35 -5.40
C LEU A 66 9.48 -1.07 -5.49
N PRO A 67 10.04 -1.62 -4.39
CA PRO A 67 10.50 -3.00 -4.35
C PRO A 67 9.32 -3.98 -4.42
N LEU A 68 9.59 -5.28 -4.56
CA LEU A 68 8.52 -6.28 -4.54
C LEU A 68 7.78 -6.29 -3.20
N PRO A 69 6.42 -6.28 -3.20
CA PRO A 69 5.61 -6.31 -1.99
C PRO A 69 5.94 -7.45 -1.02
N SER A 70 6.20 -8.64 -1.55
CA SER A 70 6.52 -9.84 -0.77
C SER A 70 7.93 -9.85 -0.14
N LEU A 71 8.82 -8.97 -0.59
CA LEU A 71 10.22 -8.92 -0.15
C LEU A 71 10.52 -7.71 0.74
N CYS A 72 9.81 -6.60 0.55
CA CYS A 72 10.06 -5.34 1.27
C CYS A 72 8.76 -4.74 1.81
N PRO A 73 8.06 -5.42 2.72
CA PRO A 73 6.67 -5.07 3.04
C PRO A 73 6.52 -3.79 3.86
N ARG A 74 7.58 -3.31 4.54
CA ARG A 74 7.52 -2.07 5.34
C ARG A 74 7.18 -0.83 4.51
N LYS A 75 7.83 -0.65 3.36
CA LYS A 75 7.58 0.49 2.46
C LYS A 75 6.14 0.49 1.95
N HIS A 76 5.65 -0.70 1.59
CA HIS A 76 4.28 -0.90 1.12
C HIS A 76 3.24 -0.72 2.21
N ARG A 77 3.54 -1.12 3.44
CA ARG A 77 2.67 -0.89 4.59
C ARG A 77 2.43 0.61 4.79
N GLU A 78 3.48 1.42 4.84
CA GLU A 78 3.32 2.87 5.03
C GLU A 78 2.60 3.51 3.83
N LEU A 79 2.83 3.03 2.61
CA LEU A 79 2.08 3.46 1.42
C LEU A 79 0.58 3.15 1.56
N LEU A 80 0.22 1.90 1.89
CA LEU A 80 -1.19 1.50 2.07
C LEU A 80 -1.85 2.28 3.21
N ARG A 81 -1.12 2.49 4.30
CA ARG A 81 -1.56 3.31 5.44
C ARG A 81 -1.83 4.75 5.03
N ALA A 82 -0.94 5.37 4.25
CA ALA A 82 -1.12 6.72 3.74
C ALA A 82 -2.33 6.82 2.80
N ILE A 83 -2.47 5.87 1.87
CA ILE A 83 -3.63 5.81 0.95
C ILE A 83 -4.93 5.75 1.74
N VAL A 84 -4.99 4.89 2.77
CA VAL A 84 -6.19 4.73 3.60
C VAL A 84 -6.47 5.98 4.40
N ALA A 85 -5.45 6.59 5.00
CA ALA A 85 -5.57 7.82 5.78
C ALA A 85 -6.16 8.96 4.94
N VAL A 86 -5.60 9.22 3.75
CA VAL A 86 -6.06 10.28 2.86
C VAL A 86 -7.48 10.00 2.34
N ARG A 87 -7.76 8.77 1.90
CA ARG A 87 -9.08 8.44 1.33
C ARG A 87 -10.21 8.35 2.37
N ALA A 88 -9.91 7.89 3.58
CA ALA A 88 -10.90 7.82 4.65
C ALA A 88 -11.03 9.15 5.42
N GLY A 89 -10.16 10.13 5.16
CA GLY A 89 -10.10 11.37 5.94
C GLY A 89 -9.72 11.16 7.41
N ILE A 90 -8.98 10.08 7.69
CA ILE A 90 -8.58 9.68 9.04
C ILE A 90 -7.09 10.00 9.21
N SER A 91 -6.70 10.45 10.41
CA SER A 91 -5.28 10.65 10.74
C SER A 91 -4.45 9.39 10.48
N PHE A 92 -3.28 9.56 9.88
CA PHE A 92 -2.30 8.49 9.64
C PHE A 92 -2.03 7.63 10.89
N TRP A 93 -2.04 8.24 12.08
CA TRP A 93 -1.82 7.58 13.37
C TRP A 93 -3.01 6.78 13.91
N LYS A 94 -4.21 6.99 13.35
CA LYS A 94 -5.45 6.28 13.72
C LYS A 94 -5.73 5.04 12.86
N ILE A 95 -4.90 4.77 11.84
CA ILE A 95 -5.01 3.55 11.05
C ILE A 95 -4.63 2.33 11.91
N ASN A 96 -5.42 1.25 11.80
CA ASN A 96 -5.20 0.03 12.53
C ASN A 96 -4.00 -0.75 11.96
N LEU A 97 -2.79 -0.39 12.40
CA LEU A 97 -1.53 -1.03 12.02
C LEU A 97 -1.55 -2.54 12.28
N LYS A 98 -2.16 -2.99 13.38
CA LYS A 98 -2.22 -4.42 13.73
C LYS A 98 -3.01 -5.21 12.69
N ALA A 99 -4.15 -4.68 12.26
CA ALA A 99 -4.96 -5.29 11.21
C ALA A 99 -4.26 -5.23 9.84
N LEU A 100 -3.56 -4.14 9.54
CA LEU A 100 -2.80 -3.99 8.29
C LEU A 100 -1.63 -5.01 8.19
N ASP A 101 -0.93 -5.24 9.30
CA ASP A 101 0.15 -6.23 9.41
C ASP A 101 -0.38 -7.68 9.36
N ALA A 102 -1.52 -7.95 9.99
CA ALA A 102 -2.17 -9.25 9.95
C ALA A 102 -2.65 -9.57 8.52
N ALA A 103 -3.28 -8.60 7.85
CA ALA A 103 -3.72 -8.71 6.48
C ALA A 103 -2.60 -9.04 5.48
N TYR A 104 -1.39 -8.54 5.71
CA TYR A 104 -0.23 -8.90 4.89
C TYR A 104 0.07 -10.41 4.95
N SER A 105 0.01 -11.00 6.15
CA SER A 105 0.28 -12.44 6.34
C SER A 105 -0.76 -13.31 5.64
N ILE A 106 -2.01 -12.84 5.55
CA ILE A 106 -3.10 -13.48 4.81
C ILE A 106 -2.93 -13.30 3.29
N ALA A 107 -2.51 -12.11 2.85
CA ALA A 107 -2.31 -11.81 1.44
C ALA A 107 -1.07 -12.52 0.85
N PHE A 108 -0.03 -12.70 1.65
CA PHE A 108 1.25 -13.29 1.25
C PHE A 108 1.75 -14.33 2.27
N PRO A 109 1.15 -15.54 2.33
CA PRO A 109 1.47 -16.54 3.35
C PRO A 109 2.93 -17.02 3.32
N ASN A 110 3.58 -16.98 2.16
CA ASN A 110 4.95 -17.48 1.95
C ASN A 110 6.01 -16.36 1.86
N SER A 111 5.70 -15.15 2.33
CA SER A 111 6.56 -13.96 2.15
C SER A 111 7.46 -13.65 3.35
N THR A 112 8.31 -12.63 3.18
CA THR A 112 9.11 -12.11 4.30
C THR A 112 8.19 -11.52 5.37
N PRO A 113 8.33 -11.89 6.66
CA PRO A 113 7.51 -11.33 7.71
C PRO A 113 7.72 -9.82 7.83
N ILE A 114 6.62 -9.04 7.92
CA ILE A 114 6.70 -7.61 8.26
C ILE A 114 7.43 -7.39 9.59
N ASN A 115 7.20 -8.30 10.54
CA ASN A 115 7.68 -8.18 11.89
C ASN A 115 8.80 -9.21 12.13
N VAL A 116 10.04 -8.78 11.90
CA VAL A 116 11.25 -9.60 12.06
C VAL A 116 11.36 -10.18 13.50
N ASN A 117 10.77 -9.50 14.50
CA ASN A 117 10.79 -9.93 15.90
C ASN A 117 9.79 -11.04 16.28
N LYS A 118 8.87 -11.46 15.40
CA LYS A 118 7.91 -12.53 15.74
C LYS A 118 8.43 -13.96 15.53
N LYS A 119 9.65 -14.15 15.02
CA LYS A 119 10.30 -15.47 14.96
C LYS A 119 11.29 -15.66 16.13
N LYS A 120 10.78 -15.72 17.35
CA LYS A 120 11.39 -16.41 18.50
C LYS A 120 10.29 -16.73 19.51
N LYS A 121 9.59 -17.83 19.29
CA LYS A 121 9.05 -18.69 20.34
C LYS A 121 8.76 -20.06 19.77
#